data_AF-A0A9K3NZS7-F1
#
_entry.id   AF-A0A9K3NZS7-F1
#
_cell.length_a   1.000
_cell.length_b   1.000
_cell.length_c   1.000
_cell.angle_alpha   90.00
_cell.angle_beta   90.00
_cell.angle_gamma   90.00
#
_symmetry.space_group_name_H-M   'P 1'
#
loop_
_entity.id
_entity.type
_entity.pdbx_description
1 polymer ?
#
loop_
_entity_poly.entity_id
_entity_poly.type
_entity_poly.pdbx_seq_one_letter_code
_entity_poly.pdbx_strand_id
1 'polypeptide(L)' 'MLPRAETKWFIEVYVRRRDMNPIVLELAKLDFNMVQAVYQDDLKYASRYEFSNNMKS' A
#
# COMPACT_ATOMS: atom_id res chain seq x y z
N MET A 1 -5.21 8.02 13.17
CA MET A 1 -4.98 8.46 11.78
C MET A 1 -4.67 7.24 10.94
N LEU A 2 -5.16 7.12 9.70
CA LEU A 2 -4.93 5.95 8.83
C LEU A 2 -3.81 6.29 7.82
N PRO A 3 -2.55 5.87 8.07
CA PRO A 3 -1.41 6.33 7.28
C PRO A 3 -1.58 6.08 5.78
N ARG A 4 -2.22 4.96 5.42
CA ARG A 4 -2.46 4.59 4.03
C ARG A 4 -3.40 5.53 3.28
N ALA A 5 -4.45 6.02 3.93
CA ALA A 5 -5.40 6.96 3.33
C ALA A 5 -4.74 8.34 3.15
N GLU A 6 -3.92 8.73 4.11
CA GLU A 6 -3.15 9.97 4.10
C GLU A 6 -2.08 9.97 3.01
N THR A 7 -1.33 8.88 2.82
CA THR A 7 -0.34 8.76 1.73
C THR A 7 -0.99 8.88 0.35
N LYS A 8 -2.16 8.26 0.13
CA LYS A 8 -2.90 8.40 -1.15
C LYS A 8 -3.32 9.84 -1.39
N TRP A 9 -3.94 10.45 -0.39
CA TRP A 9 -4.38 11.85 -0.47
C TRP A 9 -3.19 12.79 -0.72
N PHE A 10 -2.07 12.57 -0.03
CA PHE A 10 -0.86 13.36 -0.21
C PHE A 10 -0.31 13.25 -1.65
N ILE A 11 -0.21 12.04 -2.21
CA ILE A 11 0.24 11.83 -3.60
C ILE A 11 -0.68 12.56 -4.59
N GLU A 12 -2.00 12.46 -4.41
CA GLU A 12 -2.99 13.10 -5.28
C GLU A 12 -2.93 14.63 -5.25
N VAL A 13 -2.76 15.21 -4.05
CA VAL A 13 -2.62 16.65 -3.86
C VAL A 13 -1.26 17.14 -4.36
N TYR A 14 -0.19 16.41 -4.09
CA TYR A 14 1.18 16.78 -4.45
C TYR A 14 1.39 16.78 -5.96
N VAL A 15 0.82 15.83 -6.71
CA VAL A 15 0.82 15.79 -8.18
C VAL A 15 0.26 17.07 -8.82
N ARG A 16 -0.68 17.74 -8.15
CA ARG A 16 -1.37 18.92 -8.69
C ARG A 16 -0.60 20.22 -8.44
N ARG A 17 0.49 20.19 -7.69
CA ARG A 17 1.31 21.36 -7.40
C ARG A 17 2.15 21.75 -8.62
N ARG A 18 2.25 23.06 -8.89
CA ARG A 18 3.05 23.58 -10.03
C ARG A 18 4.55 23.33 -9.87
N ASP A 19 5.03 23.28 -8.64
CA ASP A 19 6.42 23.10 -8.23
C ASP A 19 6.73 21.66 -7.78
N MET A 20 5.89 20.70 -8.18
CA MET A 20 6.07 19.28 -7.85
C MET A 20 7.42 18.77 -8.35
N ASN A 21 8.20 18.20 -7.43
CA ASN A 21 9.44 17.50 -7.78
C ASN A 21 9.12 16.04 -8.16
N PRO A 22 9.40 15.62 -9.43
CA PRO A 22 9.05 14.28 -9.91
C PRO A 22 9.76 13.15 -9.15
N ILE A 23 10.96 13.38 -8.65
CA ILE A 23 11.71 12.38 -7.86
C ILE A 23 10.99 12.10 -6.54
N VAL A 24 10.48 13.14 -5.88
CA VAL A 24 9.72 12.99 -4.62
C VAL A 24 8.40 12.24 -4.87
N LEU A 25 7.75 12.50 -6.00
CA LEU A 25 6.54 11.79 -6.39
C LEU A 25 6.80 10.30 -6.66
N GLU A 26 7.88 9.99 -7.38
CA GLU A 26 8.27 8.61 -7.67
C GLU A 26 8.64 7.85 -6.39
N LEU A 27 9.39 8.49 -5.49
CA LEU A 27 9.71 7.93 -4.19
C LEU A 27 8.45 7.62 -3.37
N ALA A 28 7.48 8.55 -3.32
CA ALA A 28 6.22 8.34 -2.59
C ALA A 28 5.39 7.19 -3.18
N LYS A 29 5.39 7.03 -4.52
CA LYS A 29 4.73 5.90 -5.19
C LYS A 29 5.44 4.58 -4.90
N LEU A 30 6.77 4.56 -4.91
CA LEU A 30 7.57 3.38 -4.62
C LEU A 30 7.33 2.89 -3.19
N ASP A 31 7.43 3.78 -2.20
CA ASP A 31 7.17 3.47 -0.79
C ASP A 31 5.76 2.92 -0.58
N PHE A 32 4.76 3.58 -1.17
CA PHE A 32 3.37 3.11 -1.15
C PHE A 32 3.22 1.69 -1.70
N ASN A 33 3.87 1.39 -2.83
CA ASN A 33 3.81 0.08 -3.48
C ASN A 33 4.51 -1.00 -2.66
N MET A 34 5.66 -0.69 -2.05
CA MET A 34 6.39 -1.63 -1.18
C MET A 34 5.55 -2.02 0.03
N VAL A 35 5.00 -1.02 0.74
CA VAL A 35 4.12 -1.26 1.88
C VAL A 35 2.87 -2.04 1.46
N GLN A 36 2.30 -1.74 0.28
CA GLN A 36 1.18 -2.50 -0.26
C GLN A 36 1.50 -3.97 -0.53
N ALA A 37 2.68 -4.26 -1.07
CA ALA A 37 3.09 -5.62 -1.38
C ALA A 37 3.18 -6.47 -0.11
N VAL A 38 3.72 -5.93 0.99
CA VAL A 38 3.77 -6.62 2.29
C VAL A 38 2.38 -7.01 2.78
N TYR A 39 1.44 -6.05 2.83
CA TYR A 39 0.07 -6.35 3.25
C TYR A 39 -0.62 -7.37 2.35
N GLN A 40 -0.36 -7.36 1.04
CA GLN A 40 -0.92 -8.36 0.13
C GLN A 40 -0.35 -9.76 0.39
N ASP A 41 0.92 -9.86 0.78
CA ASP A 41 1.55 -11.13 1.12
C ASP A 41 0.99 -11.69 2.44
N ASP A 42 0.87 -10.84 3.46
CA ASP A 42 0.24 -11.18 4.73
C ASP A 42 -1.21 -11.67 4.54
N LEU A 43 -1.99 -10.96 3.70
CA LEU A 43 -3.35 -11.38 3.37
C LEU A 43 -3.39 -12.73 2.66
N LYS A 44 -2.49 -12.97 1.70
CA LYS A 44 -2.40 -14.28 1.02
C LYS A 44 -2.06 -15.38 2.02
N TYR A 45 -1.14 -15.13 2.94
CA TYR A 45 -0.75 -16.10 3.96
C TYR A 45 -1.93 -16.41 4.89
N ALA A 46 -2.59 -15.39 5.43
CA ALA A 46 -3.75 -15.53 6.30
C ALA A 46 -4.88 -16.30 5.59
N SER A 47 -5.22 -15.94 4.36
CA SER A 47 -6.26 -16.65 3.60
C SER A 47 -5.90 -18.11 3.37
N ARG A 48 -4.65 -18.43 2.99
CA ARG A 48 -4.21 -19.84 2.82
C ARG A 48 -4.33 -20.63 4.12
N TYR A 49 -3.95 -20.01 5.25
CA TYR A 49 -4.05 -20.64 6.56
C TYR A 49 -5.51 -20.94 6.93
N GLU A 50 -6.41 -19.97 6.73
CA GLU A 50 -7.86 -20.15 6.94
C GLU A 50 -8.43 -21.28 6.07
N PHE A 51 -8.10 -21.31 4.78
CA PHE A 51 -8.52 -22.40 3.90
C PHE A 51 -7.99 -23.76 4.38
N SER A 52 -6.73 -23.83 4.84
CA SER A 52 -6.17 -25.08 5.35
C SER A 52 -6.88 -25.54 6.63
N ASN A 53 -7.23 -24.63 7.53
CA ASN A 53 -7.95 -24.97 8.76
C ASN A 53 -9.37 -25.47 8.46
N ASN A 54 -10.07 -24.83 7.52
CA ASN A 54 -11.40 -25.24 7.10
C ASN A 54 -11.42 -26.62 6.41
N MET A 55 -10.30 -27.08 5.85
CA MET A 55 -10.18 -28.44 5.27
C MET A 55 -9.78 -29.51 6.30
N LYS A 56 -9.34 -29.11 7.49
CA LYS A 56 -8.94 -30.02 8.58
C LYS A 56 -10.03 -30.18 9.65
N SER A 57 -11.04 -29.32 9.65
CA SER A 57 -12.26 -29.42 10.46
C SER A 57 -13.32 -30.25 9.76
#